data_AF-A0A0S2EWQ0-F1
#
_entry.id   AF-A0A0S2EWQ0-F1
#
_cell.length_a   1.000
_cell.length_b   1.000
_cell.length_c   1.000
_cell.angle_alpha   90.00
_cell.angle_beta   90.00
_cell.angle_gamma   90.00
#
_symmetry.space_group_name_H-M   'P 1'
#
loop_
_entity.id
_entity.type
_entity.pdbx_description
1 polymer ?
#
loop_
_entity_poly.entity_id
_entity_poly.type
_entity_poly.pdbx_seq_one_letter_code
_entity_poly.pdbx_strand_id
1 'polypeptide(L)'
;MRNWLCVGAALLSLASPASGMSLSSLAQIARPAASSPAPMTPIPDKGVRVAQACCKTCSKGKACGDSCISREKQCHKGQGCACDQ
;
A
#
# COMPACT_ATOMS: atom_id res chain seq x y z
N MET A 1 -9.33 -36.76 -21.51
CA MET A 1 -9.08 -37.09 -22.93
C MET A 1 -10.31 -36.70 -23.74
N ARG A 2 -10.11 -35.99 -24.86
CA ARG A 2 -11.06 -35.17 -25.65
C ARG A 2 -11.23 -33.76 -25.05
N ASN A 3 -11.11 -32.66 -25.79
CA ASN A 3 -10.93 -32.49 -27.23
C ASN A 3 -10.37 -31.09 -27.52
N TRP A 4 -9.52 -31.00 -28.53
CA TRP A 4 -9.41 -29.91 -29.52
C TRP A 4 -9.27 -28.45 -29.07
N LEU A 5 -8.09 -27.87 -29.29
CA LEU A 5 -7.81 -27.03 -30.47
C LEU A 5 -8.70 -25.77 -30.51
N CYS A 6 -8.28 -24.71 -29.82
CA CYS A 6 -8.41 -23.36 -30.33
C CYS A 6 -7.03 -22.90 -30.76
N VAL A 7 -6.65 -23.40 -31.94
CA VAL A 7 -5.64 -22.78 -32.80
C VAL A 7 -6.15 -21.38 -33.12
N GLY A 8 -5.40 -20.36 -32.72
CA GLY A 8 -5.76 -18.96 -32.93
C GLY A 8 -4.53 -18.09 -32.86
N ALA A 9 -3.63 -18.29 -33.82
CA ALA A 9 -2.53 -17.38 -34.10
C ALA A 9 -3.10 -15.99 -34.44
N ALA A 10 -2.74 -14.98 -33.65
CA ALA A 10 -2.85 -13.59 -34.04
C ALA A 10 -1.54 -12.89 -33.65
N LEU A 11 -0.65 -12.88 -34.63
CA LEU A 11 0.53 -12.04 -34.74
C LEU A 11 0.13 -10.55 -34.83
N LEU A 12 1.12 -9.68 -34.59
CA LEU A 12 1.15 -8.19 -34.72
C LEU A 12 0.73 -7.44 -33.44
N SER A 13 1.59 -6.66 -32.79
CA SER A 13 2.46 -5.64 -33.40
C SER A 13 3.76 -5.41 -32.62
N LEU A 14 4.88 -5.41 -33.36
CA LEU A 14 6.09 -4.67 -33.01
C LEU A 14 5.88 -3.18 -33.35
N ALA A 15 6.62 -2.30 -32.64
CA ALA A 15 6.85 -0.85 -32.84
C ALA A 15 6.30 -0.03 -31.64
N SER A 16 7.04 0.82 -30.90
CA SER A 16 8.31 1.50 -31.14
C SER A 16 8.94 1.95 -29.80
N PRO A 17 10.28 1.91 -29.61
CA PRO A 17 10.93 2.73 -28.59
C PRO A 17 11.01 4.17 -29.11
N ALA A 18 10.16 5.06 -28.61
CA ALA A 18 10.33 6.49 -28.85
C ALA A 18 11.58 6.97 -28.10
N SER A 19 12.54 7.41 -28.89
CA SER A 19 13.84 7.93 -28.53
C SER A 19 13.78 9.15 -27.60
N GLY A 20 14.69 9.17 -26.63
CA GLY A 20 15.55 10.29 -26.27
C GLY A 20 14.92 11.65 -25.95
N MET A 21 14.74 11.94 -24.66
CA MET A 21 14.53 13.32 -24.18
C MET A 21 15.73 13.77 -23.35
N SER A 22 16.65 14.39 -24.08
CA SER A 22 17.57 15.48 -23.72
C SER A 22 17.94 15.71 -22.25
N LEU A 23 19.21 15.40 -21.93
CA LEU A 23 19.96 15.91 -20.78
C LEU A 23 20.21 17.42 -20.96
N SER A 24 19.37 18.29 -20.40
CA SER A 24 19.75 19.68 -20.11
C SER A 24 18.72 20.38 -19.23
N SER A 25 19.00 20.45 -17.93
CA SER A 25 18.74 21.65 -17.12
C SER A 25 19.47 21.54 -15.78
N LEU A 26 20.78 21.83 -15.80
CA LEU A 26 21.52 22.24 -14.61
C LEU A 26 21.01 23.63 -14.17
N ALA A 27 19.98 23.68 -13.32
CA ALA A 27 19.52 24.95 -12.73
C ALA A 27 18.67 24.80 -11.45
N GLN A 28 19.10 24.00 -10.47
CA GLN A 28 18.61 24.10 -9.08
C GLN A 28 19.84 24.18 -8.15
N ILE A 29 20.65 25.24 -8.23
CA ILE A 29 20.44 26.48 -7.49
C ILE A 29 19.85 26.21 -6.08
N ALA A 30 20.76 26.08 -5.12
CA ALA A 30 20.61 26.26 -3.68
C ALA A 30 19.45 25.56 -2.94
N ARG A 31 19.74 24.40 -2.31
CA ARG A 31 18.96 23.97 -1.13
C ARG A 31 19.60 24.60 0.12
N PRO A 32 18.88 25.47 0.86
CA PRO A 32 19.38 26.03 2.10
C PRO A 32 19.50 24.97 3.19
N ALA A 33 20.33 25.33 4.16
CA ALA A 33 20.84 24.58 5.29
C ALA A 33 19.97 23.45 5.84
N ALA A 34 20.67 22.35 6.14
CA ALA A 34 20.27 21.30 7.05
C ALA A 34 19.37 21.85 8.18
N SER A 35 18.07 21.68 8.01
CA SER A 35 17.15 21.68 9.13
C SER A 35 17.45 20.38 9.85
N SER A 36 18.22 20.46 10.95
CA SER A 36 18.29 19.36 11.90
C SER A 36 16.85 18.90 12.16
N PRO A 37 16.51 17.62 12.00
CA PRO A 37 15.23 17.15 12.51
C PRO A 37 15.29 17.42 14.01
N ALA A 38 14.46 18.37 14.48
CA ALA A 38 14.13 18.42 15.88
C ALA A 38 13.74 16.99 16.29
N PRO A 39 14.15 16.50 17.47
CA PRO A 39 13.66 15.21 17.93
C PRO A 39 12.14 15.30 17.91
N MET A 40 11.52 14.60 16.98
CA MET A 40 10.09 14.40 16.97
C MET A 40 9.82 13.52 18.18
N THR A 41 9.67 14.12 19.36
CA THR A 41 8.95 13.48 20.43
C THR A 41 7.62 13.05 19.82
N PRO A 42 7.30 11.75 19.78
CA PRO A 42 5.95 11.33 19.46
C PRO A 42 5.05 12.11 20.40
N ILE A 43 4.19 12.96 19.84
CA ILE A 43 3.10 13.53 20.61
C ILE A 43 2.39 12.31 21.20
N PRO A 44 2.20 12.21 22.53
CA PRO A 44 1.48 11.10 23.09
C PRO A 44 0.08 11.12 22.46
N ASP A 45 -0.10 10.28 21.43
CA ASP A 45 -1.36 10.08 20.76
C ASP A 45 -2.26 9.51 21.84
N LYS A 46 -3.03 10.39 22.47
CA LYS A 46 -4.14 10.00 23.33
C LYS A 46 -5.21 9.42 22.41
N GLY A 47 -4.91 8.24 21.85
CA GLY A 47 -5.75 7.44 20.98
C GLY A 47 -6.76 8.28 20.22
N VAL A 48 -6.29 9.23 19.41
CA VAL A 48 -7.18 9.80 18.41
C VAL A 48 -7.31 8.69 17.40
N ARG A 49 -8.23 7.76 17.71
CA ARG A 49 -8.96 7.01 16.71
C ARG A 49 -9.66 8.11 15.91
N VAL A 50 -8.93 8.77 15.01
CA VAL A 50 -9.53 9.28 13.78
C VAL A 50 -10.40 8.10 13.38
N ALA A 51 -11.71 8.29 13.30
CA ALA A 51 -12.62 7.24 12.91
C ALA A 51 -12.25 6.87 11.47
N GLN A 52 -11.15 6.15 11.31
CA GLN A 52 -10.72 5.52 10.10
C GLN A 52 -11.83 4.54 9.90
N ALA A 53 -12.65 4.82 8.88
CA ALA A 53 -13.67 3.90 8.45
C ALA A 53 -13.00 2.52 8.39
N CYS A 54 -13.45 1.61 9.25
CA CYS A 54 -12.87 0.29 9.34
C CYS A 54 -12.94 -0.31 7.95
N CYS A 55 -11.80 -0.70 7.39
CA CYS A 55 -11.76 -1.31 6.07
C CYS A 55 -12.57 -2.62 6.05
N LYS A 56 -12.72 -3.23 7.24
CA LYS A 56 -13.44 -4.47 7.48
C LYS A 56 -13.93 -4.54 8.91
N THR A 57 -15.15 -5.03 9.12
CA THR A 57 -15.71 -5.23 10.46
C THR A 57 -15.96 -6.71 10.73
N CYS A 58 -15.56 -7.17 11.91
CA CYS A 58 -15.51 -8.56 12.28
C CYS A 58 -16.68 -8.93 13.21
N SER A 59 -17.79 -9.44 12.67
CA SER A 59 -18.97 -9.79 13.48
C SER A 59 -18.87 -11.16 14.18
N LYS A 60 -18.20 -12.13 13.53
CA LYS A 60 -18.11 -13.53 14.03
C LYS A 60 -16.84 -13.79 14.85
N GLY A 61 -15.93 -12.84 14.90
CA GLY A 61 -14.57 -13.02 15.38
C GLY A 61 -14.07 -11.78 16.09
N LYS A 62 -12.74 -11.58 16.06
CA LYS A 62 -12.11 -10.34 16.46
C LYS A 62 -11.14 -9.80 15.42
N ALA A 63 -10.93 -8.50 15.44
CA ALA A 63 -9.96 -7.84 14.58
C ALA A 63 -8.51 -8.20 14.94
N CYS A 64 -7.68 -8.44 13.94
CA CYS A 64 -6.24 -8.65 14.06
C CYS A 64 -5.53 -8.13 12.81
N GLY A 65 -4.91 -6.95 12.91
CA GLY A 65 -4.40 -6.22 11.74
C GLY A 65 -5.54 -5.85 10.80
N ASP A 66 -5.51 -6.40 9.59
CA ASP A 66 -6.48 -6.15 8.51
C ASP A 66 -7.43 -7.34 8.28
N SER A 67 -7.45 -8.29 9.22
CA SER A 67 -8.21 -9.54 9.11
C SER A 67 -9.02 -9.84 10.36
N CYS A 68 -10.03 -10.70 10.19
CA CYS A 68 -10.86 -11.21 11.27
C CYS A 68 -10.39 -12.63 11.65
N ILE A 69 -10.11 -12.85 12.92
CA ILE A 69 -9.71 -14.15 13.47
C ILE A 69 -10.73 -14.63 14.51
N SER A 70 -10.71 -15.91 14.89
CA SER A 70 -11.56 -16.41 15.97
C SER A 70 -11.28 -15.70 17.30
N ARG A 71 -12.29 -15.54 18.15
CA ARG A 71 -12.17 -14.85 19.47
C ARG A 71 -11.17 -15.51 20.43
N GLU A 72 -10.93 -16.79 20.25
CA GLU A 72 -10.00 -17.63 21.01
C GLU A 72 -8.52 -17.52 20.54
N LYS A 73 -8.27 -17.12 19.29
CA LYS A 73 -6.90 -17.10 18.72
C LYS A 73 -6.10 -15.87 19.17
N GLN A 74 -4.86 -16.02 19.63
CA GLN A 74 -4.04 -14.84 19.96
C GLN A 74 -3.65 -14.06 18.68
N CYS A 75 -3.75 -12.73 18.72
CA CYS A 75 -3.27 -11.88 17.63
C CYS A 75 -1.80 -11.52 17.88
N HIS A 76 -0.96 -11.75 16.86
CA HIS A 76 0.46 -11.37 16.87
C HIS A 76 0.77 -10.23 15.87
N LYS A 77 -0.27 -9.68 15.23
CA LYS A 77 -0.14 -8.52 14.34
C LYS A 77 -0.34 -7.23 15.15
N GLY A 78 0.29 -6.16 14.67
CA GLY A 78 0.01 -4.81 15.15
C GLY A 78 -1.40 -4.35 14.81
N GLN A 79 -1.74 -3.13 15.24
CA GLN A 79 -2.98 -2.47 14.85
C GLN A 79 -3.06 -2.38 13.32
N GLY A 80 -4.20 -2.78 12.76
CA GLY A 80 -4.52 -2.55 11.36
C GLY A 80 -5.93 -1.99 11.22
N CYS A 81 -6.48 -2.05 10.01
CA CYS A 81 -7.74 -1.38 9.67
C CYS A 81 -9.00 -2.19 9.96
N ALA A 82 -8.87 -3.46 10.39
CA ALA A 82 -10.03 -4.25 10.80
C ALA A 82 -10.51 -3.84 12.19
N CYS A 83 -11.82 -3.87 12.40
CA CYS A 83 -12.46 -3.53 13.66
C CYS A 83 -13.39 -4.64 14.16
N ASP A 84 -13.56 -4.73 15.47
CA ASP A 84 -14.68 -5.47 16.06
C ASP A 84 -15.99 -4.72 15.78
N GLN A 85 -17.10 -5.45 15.64
CA GLN A 85 -18.45 -4.86 15.65
C GLN A 85 -18.96 -4.70 17.08
#